data_AF-A0A933N4Y4-F1
#
_entry.id   AF-A0A933N4Y4-F1
#
_cell.length_a   1.000
_cell.length_b   1.000
_cell.length_c   1.000
_cell.angle_alpha   90.00
_cell.angle_beta   90.00
_cell.angle_gamma   90.00
#
_symmetry.space_group_name_H-M   'P 1'
#
loop_
_entity.id
_entity.type
_entity.pdbx_description
1 polymer ?
#
loop_
_entity_poly.entity_id
_entity_poly.type
_entity_poly.pdbx_seq_one_letter_code
_entity_poly.pdbx_strand_id
1 'polypeptide(L)'
;MAFIVFIASAQAAQPVRIGVLAFRPKPNTLAQWQPLAGVFKQAMPGREFVIDALTLAEMEKAVAERQLDFVLTNPGHYVLLNKRFGLTSPIATLVVDESGHLARAFGGVIFTRVDMAKIDSLASLRGKKIAVVGTDSLGAYQMQAYELKREGIRLPQEAKLMVTGQPQDKVVEAVLDGRADAGFVRTGILEALAREGKLDAGKLKVLNSQNPPGFPVQVSTRLYPEWPFAALPHVDEHLAQHVAASLFLLDDHSAAAKVMKIHGFVIPGDYSSVADVLRELRAPPFEETPLFTLEDVVIQYRGQILAALFAGGLVMFLMLRLMWTKRKLNEEHRLVLRQQQQMQHMAFYDMLTMLPNRRLLHDRLAQTVAASRRNKRYSALMFLDLDNFKPLNDVHGHEVGDLLLVEAARRLKSCVREVDTVARLGGDEFVVLLSELGAREDESVVQARIVAEKIRAALSNAYRLTIVHDESPGTLVEHHCSASIGVTLFMDHDGRPEEIIKKADAAMYQAKDMGRNRIHFSNGTG
;
A
#
# COMPACT_ATOMS: atom_id res chain seq x y z
N MET A 1 -80.55 4.35 41.67
CA MET A 1 -79.13 4.06 41.97
C MET A 1 -78.88 2.60 41.66
N ALA A 2 -78.39 2.29 40.46
CA ALA A 2 -78.07 0.92 40.07
C ALA A 2 -76.61 0.64 40.45
N PHE A 3 -76.41 -0.29 41.39
CA PHE A 3 -75.08 -0.80 41.72
C PHE A 3 -74.64 -1.76 40.60
N ILE A 4 -73.72 -1.30 39.75
CA ILE A 4 -73.01 -2.17 38.82
C ILE A 4 -71.86 -2.81 39.60
N VAL A 5 -72.03 -4.09 39.93
CA VAL A 5 -70.96 -4.95 40.43
C VAL A 5 -70.02 -5.24 39.27
N PHE A 6 -68.82 -4.67 39.30
CA PHE A 6 -67.72 -5.09 38.43
C PHE A 6 -67.26 -6.48 38.90
N ILE A 7 -67.69 -7.52 38.19
CA ILE A 7 -67.03 -8.83 38.24
C ILE A 7 -65.73 -8.64 37.47
N ALA A 8 -64.62 -8.49 38.20
CA ALA A 8 -63.29 -8.59 37.62
C ALA A 8 -63.12 -10.01 37.11
N SER A 9 -63.19 -10.20 35.80
CA SER A 9 -62.79 -11.44 35.14
C SER A 9 -61.31 -11.69 35.46
N ALA A 10 -61.04 -12.63 36.37
CA ALA A 10 -59.69 -13.12 36.60
C ALA A 10 -59.19 -13.75 35.30
N GLN A 11 -58.40 -12.98 34.53
CA GLN A 11 -57.71 -13.47 33.37
C GLN A 11 -56.76 -14.57 33.86
N ALA A 12 -57.10 -15.83 33.55
CA ALA A 12 -56.27 -16.98 33.91
C ALA A 12 -54.84 -16.72 33.42
N ALA A 13 -53.88 -16.71 34.34
CA ALA A 13 -52.47 -16.51 33.99
C ALA A 13 -52.09 -17.54 32.92
N GLN A 14 -51.35 -17.12 31.90
CA GLN A 14 -50.85 -18.04 30.88
C GLN A 14 -50.04 -19.17 31.54
N PRO A 15 -50.13 -20.40 31.03
CA PRO A 15 -49.40 -21.52 31.60
C PRO A 15 -47.89 -21.27 31.51
N VAL A 16 -47.16 -21.61 32.57
CA VAL A 16 -45.70 -21.53 32.61
C VAL A 16 -45.13 -22.69 31.80
N ARG A 17 -44.36 -22.38 30.75
CA ARG A 17 -43.84 -23.39 29.81
C ARG A 17 -42.37 -23.69 30.07
N ILE A 18 -42.06 -24.98 30.21
CA ILE A 18 -40.71 -25.46 30.51
C ILE A 18 -40.24 -26.33 29.36
N GLY A 19 -39.24 -25.86 28.62
CA GLY A 19 -38.62 -26.62 27.55
C GLY A 19 -37.56 -27.59 28.09
N VAL A 20 -37.72 -28.88 27.83
CA VAL A 20 -36.75 -29.91 28.21
C VAL A 20 -36.10 -30.50 26.97
N LEU A 21 -34.77 -30.53 26.95
CA LEU A 21 -34.01 -31.05 25.81
C LEU A 21 -34.25 -32.56 25.62
N ALA A 22 -34.79 -32.92 24.46
CA ALA A 22 -35.01 -34.29 24.03
C ALA A 22 -33.81 -34.83 23.23
N PHE A 23 -32.95 -35.59 23.92
CA PHE A 23 -31.85 -36.36 23.31
C PHE A 23 -32.25 -37.81 22.98
N ARG A 24 -33.41 -38.25 23.48
CA ARG A 24 -34.14 -39.46 23.12
C ARG A 24 -35.41 -39.07 22.34
N PRO A 25 -36.13 -40.02 21.71
CA PRO A 25 -37.41 -39.72 21.07
C PRO A 25 -38.32 -38.91 22.01
N LYS A 26 -38.91 -37.82 21.50
CA LYS A 26 -39.67 -36.85 22.31
C LYS A 26 -40.71 -37.47 23.24
N PRO A 27 -41.50 -38.49 22.84
CA PRO A 27 -42.47 -39.10 23.74
C PRO A 27 -41.85 -39.65 25.02
N ASN A 28 -40.64 -40.22 24.94
CA ASN A 28 -39.94 -40.78 26.08
C ASN A 28 -39.43 -39.67 27.01
N THR A 29 -38.86 -38.60 26.43
CA THR A 29 -38.43 -37.42 27.18
C THR A 29 -39.63 -36.76 27.87
N LEU A 30 -40.75 -36.60 27.17
CA LEU A 30 -41.96 -36.02 27.73
C LEU A 30 -42.48 -36.89 28.89
N ALA A 31 -42.62 -38.20 28.69
CA ALA A 31 -43.07 -39.11 29.75
C ALA A 31 -42.14 -39.09 30.98
N GLN A 32 -40.83 -38.99 30.77
CA GLN A 32 -39.85 -38.89 31.85
C GLN A 32 -40.02 -37.61 32.65
N TRP A 33 -40.19 -36.46 31.99
CA TRP A 33 -40.16 -35.14 32.63
C TRP A 33 -41.54 -34.58 32.99
N GLN A 34 -42.64 -35.17 32.51
CA GLN A 34 -44.01 -34.74 32.82
C GLN A 34 -44.30 -34.60 34.32
N PRO A 35 -43.81 -35.48 35.23
CA PRO A 35 -44.04 -35.34 36.67
C PRO A 35 -43.56 -34.02 37.26
N LEU A 36 -42.58 -33.35 36.64
CA LEU A 36 -42.05 -32.06 37.10
C LEU A 36 -43.11 -30.96 37.11
N ALA A 37 -44.01 -30.95 36.13
CA ALA A 37 -45.15 -30.02 36.14
C ALA A 37 -46.06 -30.24 37.36
N GLY A 38 -46.24 -31.50 37.78
CA GLY A 38 -47.00 -31.85 38.98
C GLY A 38 -46.35 -31.34 40.27
N VAL A 39 -45.02 -31.43 40.36
CA VAL A 39 -44.23 -30.88 41.49
C VAL A 39 -44.44 -29.38 41.60
N PHE A 40 -44.32 -28.64 40.49
CA PHE A 40 -44.55 -27.20 40.49
C PHE A 40 -46.01 -26.83 40.75
N LYS A 41 -46.97 -27.61 40.24
CA LYS A 41 -48.40 -27.41 40.52
C LYS A 41 -48.72 -27.59 42.00
N GLN A 42 -48.10 -28.55 42.68
CA GLN A 42 -48.25 -28.73 44.12
C GLN A 42 -47.70 -27.54 44.92
N ALA A 43 -46.52 -27.04 44.54
CA ALA A 43 -45.92 -25.89 45.20
C ALA A 43 -46.64 -24.56 44.89
N MET A 44 -47.24 -24.44 43.70
CA MET A 44 -47.91 -23.24 43.21
C MET A 44 -49.29 -23.57 42.61
N PRO A 45 -50.31 -23.89 43.43
CA PRO A 45 -51.61 -24.39 42.95
C PRO A 45 -52.37 -23.44 42.00
N GLY A 46 -52.12 -22.14 42.11
CA GLY A 46 -52.74 -21.10 41.28
C GLY A 46 -52.15 -20.94 39.86
N ARG A 47 -51.13 -21.72 39.49
CA ARG A 47 -50.50 -21.66 38.15
C ARG A 47 -50.56 -23.01 37.44
N GLU A 48 -50.62 -22.98 36.12
CA GLU A 48 -50.47 -24.17 35.28
C GLU A 48 -49.03 -24.28 34.79
N PHE A 49 -48.51 -25.50 34.70
CA PHE A 49 -47.15 -25.79 34.24
C PHE A 49 -47.21 -26.81 33.10
N VAL A 50 -46.49 -26.53 32.02
CA VAL A 50 -46.45 -27.39 30.82
C VAL A 50 -45.01 -27.75 30.51
N ILE A 51 -44.75 -29.04 30.30
CA ILE A 51 -43.45 -29.55 29.86
C ILE A 51 -43.48 -29.76 28.36
N ASP A 52 -42.53 -29.14 27.66
CA ASP A 52 -42.33 -29.29 26.22
C ASP A 52 -41.02 -30.04 25.96
N ALA A 53 -41.10 -31.25 25.40
CA ALA A 53 -39.92 -32.00 24.98
C ALA A 53 -39.45 -31.53 23.59
N LEU A 54 -38.30 -30.85 23.53
CA LEU A 54 -37.82 -30.13 22.34
C LEU A 54 -36.44 -30.62 21.91
N THR A 55 -36.21 -30.72 20.60
CA THR A 55 -34.84 -30.86 20.07
C THR A 55 -34.04 -29.57 20.28
N LEU A 56 -32.72 -29.59 20.05
CA LEU A 56 -31.88 -28.38 20.13
C LEU A 56 -32.45 -27.24 19.27
N ALA A 57 -32.68 -27.50 17.98
CA ALA A 57 -33.19 -26.50 17.05
C ALA A 57 -34.58 -25.97 17.41
N GLU A 58 -35.48 -26.83 17.90
CA GLU A 58 -36.82 -26.40 18.32
C GLU A 58 -36.79 -25.59 19.60
N MET A 59 -35.90 -25.93 20.54
CA MET A 59 -35.70 -25.15 21.76
C MET A 59 -35.11 -23.78 21.43
N GLU A 60 -34.10 -23.69 20.55
CA GLU A 60 -33.57 -22.40 20.08
C GLU A 60 -34.67 -21.55 19.45
N LYS A 61 -35.49 -22.14 18.57
CA LYS A 61 -36.64 -21.47 17.94
C LYS A 61 -37.66 -20.99 18.97
N ALA A 62 -38.05 -21.85 19.91
CA ALA A 62 -39.04 -21.51 20.94
C ALA A 62 -38.53 -20.43 21.91
N VAL A 63 -37.23 -20.43 22.24
CA VAL A 63 -36.57 -19.37 23.02
C VAL A 63 -36.58 -18.05 22.24
N ALA A 64 -36.21 -18.07 20.95
CA ALA A 64 -36.21 -16.89 20.09
C ALA A 64 -37.61 -16.28 19.93
N GLU A 65 -38.63 -17.13 19.81
CA GLU A 65 -40.05 -16.75 19.71
C GLU A 65 -40.70 -16.44 21.08
N ARG A 66 -39.94 -16.49 22.18
CA ARG A 66 -40.41 -16.27 23.57
C ARG A 66 -41.61 -17.15 23.96
N GLN A 67 -41.58 -18.41 23.54
CA GLN A 67 -42.64 -19.39 23.80
C GLN A 67 -42.39 -20.26 25.04
N LEU A 68 -41.24 -20.10 25.69
CA LEU A 68 -40.83 -20.82 26.90
C LEU A 68 -40.57 -19.83 28.03
N ASP A 69 -40.70 -20.27 29.27
CA ASP A 69 -40.33 -19.50 30.45
C ASP A 69 -39.04 -20.06 31.06
N PHE A 70 -38.92 -21.38 31.10
CA PHE A 70 -37.75 -22.06 31.63
C PHE A 70 -37.20 -23.08 30.64
N VAL A 71 -35.91 -23.36 30.76
CA VAL A 71 -35.25 -24.42 30.00
C VAL A 71 -34.47 -25.35 30.91
N LEU A 72 -34.54 -26.63 30.61
CA LEU A 72 -33.63 -27.66 31.10
C LEU A 72 -32.91 -28.28 29.90
N THR A 73 -31.63 -27.98 29.77
CA THR A 73 -30.87 -28.34 28.58
C THR A 73 -29.45 -28.77 28.91
N ASN A 74 -28.70 -29.27 27.93
CA ASN A 74 -27.30 -29.64 28.19
C ASN A 74 -26.44 -28.38 28.42
N PRO A 75 -25.30 -28.49 29.12
CA PRO A 75 -24.49 -27.32 29.47
C PRO A 75 -23.99 -26.49 28.28
N GLY A 76 -23.62 -27.15 27.17
CA GLY A 76 -23.08 -26.47 26.00
C GLY A 76 -24.17 -25.65 25.29
N HIS A 77 -25.36 -26.22 25.17
CA HIS A 77 -26.53 -25.54 24.63
C HIS A 77 -27.00 -24.40 25.55
N TYR A 78 -26.90 -24.54 26.87
CA TYR A 78 -27.16 -23.44 27.78
C TYR A 78 -26.23 -22.24 27.54
N VAL A 79 -24.92 -22.47 27.39
CA VAL A 79 -23.96 -21.39 27.09
C VAL A 79 -24.33 -20.68 25.77
N LEU A 80 -24.74 -21.44 24.76
CA LEU A 80 -25.24 -20.89 23.49
C LEU A 80 -26.48 -20.02 23.71
N LEU A 81 -27.50 -20.54 24.38
CA LEU A 81 -28.75 -19.82 24.62
C LEU A 81 -28.53 -18.57 25.48
N ASN A 82 -27.74 -18.66 26.54
CA ASN A 82 -27.39 -17.53 27.39
C ASN A 82 -26.68 -16.43 26.60
N LYS A 83 -25.71 -16.79 25.75
CA LYS A 83 -24.96 -15.81 24.95
C LYS A 83 -25.82 -15.15 23.86
N ARG A 84 -26.71 -15.91 23.20
CA ARG A 84 -27.53 -15.43 22.08
C ARG A 84 -28.81 -14.72 22.51
N PHE A 85 -29.47 -15.20 23.57
CA PHE A 85 -30.81 -14.78 23.95
C PHE A 85 -30.89 -14.20 25.38
N GLY A 86 -29.78 -14.17 26.12
CA GLY A 86 -29.68 -13.47 27.40
C GLY A 86 -30.35 -14.17 28.59
N LEU A 87 -30.49 -15.51 28.55
CA LEU A 87 -31.03 -16.30 29.68
C LEU A 87 -30.38 -15.90 31.01
N THR A 88 -31.10 -16.08 32.12
CA THR A 88 -30.53 -15.84 33.44
C THR A 88 -29.36 -16.77 33.73
N SER A 89 -28.59 -16.47 34.79
CA SER A 89 -27.74 -17.49 35.40
C SER A 89 -28.61 -18.69 35.79
N PRO A 90 -28.10 -19.94 35.72
CA PRO A 90 -28.92 -21.10 36.04
C PRO A 90 -29.46 -20.97 37.46
N ILE A 91 -30.69 -21.38 37.68
CA ILE A 91 -31.34 -21.36 38.99
C ILE A 91 -31.11 -22.67 39.76
N ALA A 92 -30.85 -23.77 39.04
CA ALA A 92 -30.45 -25.03 39.63
C ALA A 92 -29.59 -25.85 38.66
N THR A 93 -28.88 -26.85 39.18
CA THR A 93 -28.18 -27.87 38.38
C THR A 93 -28.72 -29.25 38.73
N LEU A 94 -28.96 -30.05 37.69
CA LEU A 94 -29.47 -31.40 37.81
C LEU A 94 -28.50 -32.31 38.56
N VAL A 95 -29.04 -33.23 39.37
CA VAL A 95 -28.28 -34.33 39.96
C VAL A 95 -28.87 -35.63 39.46
N VAL A 96 -28.02 -36.42 38.78
CA VAL A 96 -28.39 -37.73 38.26
C VAL A 96 -27.83 -38.83 39.15
N ASP A 97 -28.52 -39.96 39.14
CA ASP A 97 -27.99 -41.20 39.73
C ASP A 97 -27.06 -41.86 38.72
N GLU A 98 -25.76 -41.83 39.02
CA GLU A 98 -24.72 -42.46 38.23
C GLU A 98 -24.18 -43.68 38.99
N SER A 99 -24.78 -44.85 38.75
CA SER A 99 -24.36 -46.11 39.38
C SER A 99 -24.49 -46.10 40.92
N GLY A 100 -25.59 -45.58 41.44
CA GLY A 100 -25.87 -45.51 42.89
C GLY A 100 -25.17 -44.34 43.59
N HIS A 101 -24.58 -43.42 42.83
CA HIS A 101 -23.86 -42.26 43.37
C HIS A 101 -24.42 -40.96 42.80
N LEU A 102 -24.33 -39.93 43.63
CA LEU A 102 -24.75 -38.57 43.31
C LEU A 102 -23.80 -37.91 42.32
N ALA A 103 -24.22 -37.79 41.06
CA ALA A 103 -23.48 -37.08 40.05
C ALA A 103 -24.12 -35.72 39.75
N ARG A 104 -23.45 -34.66 40.21
CA ARG A 104 -23.73 -33.24 39.84
C ARG A 104 -22.89 -32.76 38.65
N ALA A 105 -22.03 -33.64 38.14
CA ALA A 105 -21.12 -33.38 37.05
C ALA A 105 -20.95 -34.66 36.23
N PHE A 106 -20.56 -34.52 34.97
CA PHE A 106 -20.24 -35.63 34.07
C PHE A 106 -18.98 -35.32 33.26
N GLY A 107 -18.45 -36.33 32.59
CA GLY A 107 -17.32 -36.18 31.69
C GLY A 107 -17.52 -36.89 30.36
N GLY A 108 -16.49 -36.78 29.52
CA GLY A 108 -16.34 -37.56 28.31
C GLY A 108 -15.48 -38.79 28.57
N VAL A 109 -15.81 -39.88 27.89
CA VAL A 109 -15.04 -41.12 27.83
C VAL A 109 -14.51 -41.28 26.41
N ILE A 110 -13.21 -41.57 26.34
CA ILE A 110 -12.50 -41.95 25.12
C ILE A 110 -12.11 -43.40 25.29
N PHE A 111 -12.58 -44.28 24.41
CA PHE A 111 -12.31 -45.70 24.53
C PHE A 111 -11.92 -46.33 23.19
N THR A 112 -11.26 -47.47 23.27
CA THR A 112 -10.92 -48.32 22.14
C THR A 112 -11.03 -49.79 22.57
N ARG A 113 -10.89 -50.72 21.63
CA ARG A 113 -10.86 -52.14 21.97
C ARG A 113 -9.54 -52.53 22.62
N VAL A 114 -9.59 -53.54 23.49
CA VAL A 114 -8.40 -54.07 24.16
C VAL A 114 -7.40 -54.67 23.16
N ASP A 115 -7.89 -55.28 22.07
CA ASP A 115 -7.07 -55.88 21.01
C ASP A 115 -6.28 -54.84 20.17
N MET A 116 -6.64 -53.56 20.24
CA MET A 116 -5.93 -52.46 19.59
C MET A 116 -4.71 -52.03 20.41
N ALA A 117 -3.67 -52.86 20.40
CA ALA A 117 -2.40 -52.59 21.11
C ALA A 117 -1.72 -51.29 20.65
N LYS A 118 -1.94 -50.86 19.40
CA LYS A 118 -1.38 -49.62 18.83
C LYS A 118 -2.08 -48.33 19.30
N ILE A 119 -3.16 -48.44 20.09
CA ILE A 119 -3.90 -47.30 20.63
C ILE A 119 -3.90 -47.42 22.16
N ASP A 120 -2.94 -46.75 22.79
CA ASP A 120 -2.67 -46.80 24.24
C ASP A 120 -2.68 -45.42 24.90
N SER A 121 -2.62 -44.35 24.12
CA SER A 121 -2.59 -42.96 24.57
C SER A 121 -3.46 -42.07 23.66
N LEU A 122 -3.68 -40.82 24.07
CA LEU A 122 -4.39 -39.84 23.23
C LEU A 122 -3.62 -39.55 21.93
N ALA A 123 -2.29 -39.48 21.99
CA ALA A 123 -1.41 -39.28 20.82
C ALA A 123 -1.62 -40.35 19.74
N SER A 124 -1.89 -41.59 20.15
CA SER A 124 -2.10 -42.74 19.27
C SER A 124 -3.40 -42.67 18.46
N LEU A 125 -4.27 -41.69 18.72
CA LEU A 125 -5.50 -41.42 17.96
C LEU A 125 -5.25 -40.66 16.65
N ARG A 126 -4.05 -40.13 16.42
CA ARG A 126 -3.72 -39.42 15.18
C ARG A 126 -3.88 -40.34 13.96
N GLY A 127 -4.61 -39.86 12.97
CA GLY A 127 -4.93 -40.57 11.73
C GLY A 127 -5.93 -41.73 11.89
N LYS A 128 -6.44 -42.00 13.10
CA LYS A 128 -7.43 -43.05 13.37
C LYS A 128 -8.83 -42.61 13.00
N LYS A 129 -9.73 -43.59 12.87
CA LYS A 129 -11.16 -43.34 12.70
C LYS A 129 -11.85 -43.34 14.07
N ILE A 130 -12.50 -42.24 14.42
CA ILE A 130 -13.14 -42.04 15.72
C ILE A 130 -14.66 -41.97 15.52
N ALA A 131 -15.40 -42.88 16.15
CA ALA A 131 -16.86 -42.84 16.19
C ALA A 131 -17.35 -41.81 17.22
N VAL A 132 -18.26 -40.93 16.78
CA VAL A 132 -18.82 -39.85 17.59
C VAL A 132 -20.30 -39.68 17.25
N VAL A 133 -21.12 -39.16 18.16
CA VAL A 133 -22.54 -38.91 17.87
C VAL A 133 -22.73 -37.75 16.90
N GLY A 134 -21.92 -36.71 17.03
CA GLY A 134 -22.00 -35.45 16.29
C GLY A 134 -21.03 -34.43 16.88
N THR A 135 -20.58 -33.46 16.09
CA THR A 135 -19.59 -32.45 16.53
C THR A 135 -20.18 -31.37 17.45
N ASP A 136 -21.51 -31.31 17.52
CA ASP A 136 -22.31 -30.45 18.39
C ASP A 136 -22.53 -31.07 19.79
N SER A 137 -22.16 -32.33 19.99
CA SER A 137 -22.34 -33.01 21.28
C SER A 137 -21.26 -32.62 22.28
N LEU A 138 -21.66 -31.99 23.39
CA LEU A 138 -20.72 -31.68 24.47
C LEU A 138 -20.07 -32.94 25.05
N GLY A 139 -20.87 -33.91 25.50
CA GLY A 139 -20.40 -35.10 26.20
C GLY A 139 -19.89 -36.25 25.31
N ALA A 140 -20.12 -36.21 24.00
CA ALA A 140 -19.70 -37.26 23.07
C ALA A 140 -18.79 -36.74 21.94
N TYR A 141 -18.32 -35.50 22.03
CA TYR A 141 -17.32 -34.95 21.11
C TYR A 141 -16.52 -33.80 21.72
N GLN A 142 -17.15 -32.70 22.12
CA GLN A 142 -16.44 -31.44 22.41
C GLN A 142 -15.52 -31.57 23.63
N MET A 143 -15.96 -32.22 24.71
CA MET A 143 -15.09 -32.44 25.88
C MET A 143 -13.85 -33.28 25.52
N GLN A 144 -14.03 -34.34 24.73
CA GLN A 144 -12.94 -35.20 24.28
C GLN A 144 -12.01 -34.49 23.30
N ALA A 145 -12.56 -33.75 22.33
CA ALA A 145 -11.81 -32.96 21.38
C ALA A 145 -10.96 -31.89 22.07
N TYR A 146 -11.45 -31.32 23.18
CA TYR A 146 -10.69 -30.39 24.00
C TYR A 146 -9.46 -31.05 24.65
N GLU A 147 -9.59 -32.26 25.22
CA GLU A 147 -8.43 -32.98 25.77
C GLU A 147 -7.43 -33.36 24.67
N LEU A 148 -7.90 -33.80 23.50
CA LEU A 148 -7.02 -34.06 22.36
C LEU A 148 -6.28 -32.79 21.90
N LYS A 149 -6.97 -31.63 21.88
CA LYS A 149 -6.35 -30.35 21.53
C LYS A 149 -5.24 -29.97 22.51
N ARG A 150 -5.42 -30.23 23.81
CA ARG A 150 -4.41 -29.99 24.85
C ARG A 150 -3.15 -30.85 24.64
N GLU A 151 -3.32 -32.05 24.10
CA GLU A 151 -2.24 -32.94 23.66
C GLU A 151 -1.71 -32.62 22.24
N GLY A 152 -2.12 -31.49 21.65
CA GLY A 152 -1.65 -31.02 20.35
C GLY A 152 -2.25 -31.76 19.14
N ILE A 153 -3.41 -32.40 19.30
CA ILE A 153 -4.14 -33.10 18.23
C ILE A 153 -5.41 -32.32 17.89
N ARG A 154 -5.52 -31.82 16.65
CA ARG A 154 -6.68 -31.04 16.22
C ARG A 154 -7.70 -31.88 15.46
N LEU A 155 -8.90 -32.00 16.01
CA LEU A 155 -10.05 -32.59 15.31
C LEU A 155 -10.84 -31.50 14.55
N PRO A 156 -11.37 -31.80 13.35
CA PRO A 156 -11.31 -33.07 12.62
C PRO A 156 -10.07 -33.24 11.71
N GLN A 157 -9.10 -32.33 11.72
CA GLN A 157 -8.01 -32.32 10.72
C GLN A 157 -7.05 -33.51 10.86
N GLU A 158 -6.85 -33.99 12.08
CA GLU A 158 -5.82 -35.00 12.40
C GLU A 158 -6.38 -36.38 12.73
N ALA A 159 -7.70 -36.59 12.69
CA ALA A 159 -8.33 -37.90 12.78
C ALA A 159 -9.66 -37.92 12.02
N LYS A 160 -10.03 -39.08 11.47
CA LYS A 160 -11.25 -39.22 10.66
C LYS A 160 -12.46 -39.41 11.57
N LEU A 161 -13.44 -38.52 11.50
CA LEU A 161 -14.67 -38.67 12.27
C LEU A 161 -15.68 -39.57 11.55
N MET A 162 -16.28 -40.49 12.29
CA MET A 162 -17.42 -41.31 11.88
C MET A 162 -18.63 -40.91 12.74
N VAL A 163 -19.55 -40.15 12.15
CA VAL A 163 -20.76 -39.69 12.84
C VAL A 163 -21.79 -40.82 12.85
N THR A 164 -22.22 -41.25 14.04
CA THR A 164 -23.21 -42.33 14.22
C THR A 164 -24.63 -41.81 14.51
N GLY A 165 -24.76 -40.55 14.92
CA GLY A 165 -25.99 -40.01 15.49
C GLY A 165 -26.36 -40.63 16.84
N GLN A 166 -27.49 -40.21 17.39
CA GLN A 166 -28.05 -40.76 18.63
C GLN A 166 -28.73 -42.13 18.38
N PRO A 167 -28.85 -43.00 19.41
CA PRO A 167 -28.25 -42.89 20.75
C PRO A 167 -26.73 -43.17 20.74
N GLN A 168 -26.05 -42.82 21.84
CA GLN A 168 -24.60 -43.01 22.02
C GLN A 168 -24.16 -44.48 21.93
N ASP A 169 -25.06 -45.43 22.18
CA ASP A 169 -24.85 -46.87 22.08
C ASP A 169 -24.29 -47.25 20.69
N LYS A 170 -24.72 -46.56 19.63
CA LYS A 170 -24.22 -46.76 18.25
C LYS A 170 -22.72 -46.47 18.09
N VAL A 171 -22.16 -45.59 18.93
CA VAL A 171 -20.71 -45.32 18.98
C VAL A 171 -19.98 -46.54 19.52
N VAL A 172 -20.52 -47.15 20.58
CA VAL A 172 -19.95 -48.35 21.20
C VAL A 172 -20.00 -49.54 20.23
N GLU A 173 -21.14 -49.75 19.57
CA GLU A 173 -21.29 -50.76 18.51
C GLU A 173 -20.28 -50.54 17.37
N ALA A 174 -20.10 -49.30 16.90
CA ALA A 174 -19.16 -49.01 15.81
C ALA A 174 -17.71 -49.37 16.13
N VAL A 175 -17.29 -49.21 17.39
CA VAL A 175 -15.95 -49.60 17.86
C VAL A 175 -15.84 -51.11 18.03
N LEU A 176 -16.85 -51.76 18.62
CA LEU A 176 -16.87 -53.21 18.77
C LEU A 176 -16.83 -53.93 17.41
N ASP A 177 -17.62 -53.46 16.44
CA ASP A 177 -17.68 -54.01 15.07
C ASP A 177 -16.42 -53.73 14.25
N GLY A 178 -15.53 -52.84 14.71
CA GLY A 178 -14.33 -52.43 13.96
C GLY A 178 -14.58 -51.48 12.81
N ARG A 179 -15.78 -50.86 12.78
CA ARG A 179 -16.08 -49.78 11.86
C ARG A 179 -15.33 -48.49 12.22
N ALA A 180 -14.97 -48.33 13.50
CA ALA A 180 -14.11 -47.27 14.03
C ALA A 180 -13.03 -47.85 14.97
N ASP A 181 -11.91 -47.14 15.08
CA ASP A 181 -10.77 -47.54 15.91
C ASP A 181 -10.93 -47.11 17.38
N ALA A 182 -11.63 -46.00 17.61
CA ALA A 182 -11.92 -45.45 18.94
C ALA A 182 -13.31 -44.80 18.94
N GLY A 183 -13.87 -44.58 20.13
CA GLY A 183 -15.19 -43.98 20.30
C GLY A 183 -15.22 -42.94 21.41
N PHE A 184 -16.05 -41.91 21.23
CA PHE A 184 -16.32 -40.87 22.23
C PHE A 184 -17.77 -40.97 22.71
N VAL A 185 -17.95 -41.15 24.01
CA VAL A 185 -19.26 -41.19 24.68
C VAL A 185 -19.22 -40.42 26.00
N ARG A 186 -20.38 -40.14 26.57
CA ARG A 186 -20.53 -39.59 27.92
C ARG A 186 -20.21 -40.69 28.95
N THR A 187 -19.72 -40.26 30.12
CA THR A 187 -19.63 -41.12 31.32
C THR A 187 -20.96 -41.81 31.61
N GLY A 188 -20.91 -43.05 32.10
CA GLY A 188 -22.11 -43.82 32.46
C GLY A 188 -22.68 -44.67 31.31
N ILE A 189 -22.36 -44.36 30.05
CA ILE A 189 -22.87 -45.11 28.89
C ILE A 189 -22.28 -46.53 28.85
N LEU A 190 -20.96 -46.67 29.04
CA LEU A 190 -20.32 -47.99 29.02
C LEU A 190 -20.79 -48.84 30.20
N GLU A 191 -20.89 -48.24 31.38
CA GLU A 191 -21.35 -48.90 32.60
C GLU A 191 -22.82 -49.31 32.52
N ALA A 192 -23.68 -48.46 31.95
CA ALA A 192 -25.08 -48.81 31.70
C ALA A 192 -25.22 -49.98 30.74
N LEU A 193 -24.49 -49.97 29.61
CA LEU A 193 -24.50 -51.09 28.66
C LEU A 193 -23.98 -52.39 29.26
N ALA A 194 -22.96 -52.31 30.13
CA ALA A 194 -22.44 -53.48 30.85
C ALA A 194 -23.48 -54.04 31.84
N ARG A 195 -24.16 -53.17 32.61
CA ARG A 195 -25.26 -53.59 33.51
C ARG A 195 -26.44 -54.20 32.76
N GLU A 196 -26.74 -53.69 31.58
CA GLU A 196 -27.80 -54.22 30.70
C GLU A 196 -27.39 -55.53 29.99
N GLY A 197 -26.15 -56.01 30.16
CA GLY A 197 -25.63 -57.20 29.49
C GLY A 197 -25.36 -57.02 27.99
N LYS A 198 -25.36 -55.79 27.49
CA LYS A 198 -25.11 -55.44 26.08
C LYS A 198 -23.64 -55.21 25.76
N LEU A 199 -22.81 -54.99 26.78
CA LEU A 199 -21.37 -54.78 26.64
C LEU A 199 -20.61 -55.71 27.58
N ASP A 200 -19.64 -56.44 27.03
CA ASP A 200 -18.59 -57.06 27.82
C ASP A 200 -17.48 -56.03 28.08
N ALA A 201 -17.43 -55.54 29.33
CA ALA A 201 -16.50 -54.49 29.73
C ALA A 201 -15.03 -54.88 29.51
N GLY A 202 -14.70 -56.18 29.50
CA GLY A 202 -13.33 -56.67 29.26
C GLY A 202 -12.85 -56.50 27.81
N LYS A 203 -13.75 -56.17 26.87
CA LYS A 203 -13.39 -55.97 25.45
C LYS A 203 -12.92 -54.56 25.13
N LEU A 204 -13.18 -53.60 26.01
CA LEU A 204 -12.85 -52.19 25.81
C LEU A 204 -11.86 -51.71 26.87
N LYS A 205 -11.02 -50.74 26.50
CA LYS A 205 -10.16 -49.99 27.41
C LYS A 205 -10.41 -48.50 27.23
N VAL A 206 -10.42 -47.78 28.35
CA VAL A 206 -10.56 -46.31 28.38
C VAL A 206 -9.17 -45.68 28.29
N LEU A 207 -9.03 -44.70 27.39
CA LEU A 207 -7.81 -43.91 27.22
C LEU A 207 -7.87 -42.68 28.12
N ASN A 208 -6.71 -42.19 28.55
CA ASN A 208 -6.58 -41.03 29.43
C ASN A 208 -7.46 -41.12 30.69
N SER A 209 -7.55 -42.31 31.29
CA SER A 209 -8.40 -42.53 32.46
C SER A 209 -8.00 -41.59 33.60
N GLN A 210 -8.94 -40.75 34.00
CA GLN A 210 -8.87 -39.86 35.15
C GLN A 210 -9.67 -40.49 36.30
N ASN A 211 -9.21 -40.29 37.54
CA ASN A 211 -9.91 -40.73 38.75
C ASN A 211 -10.25 -39.52 39.65
N PRO A 212 -11.22 -38.66 39.25
CA PRO A 212 -11.64 -37.55 40.09
C PRO A 212 -12.15 -38.06 41.44
N PRO A 213 -11.79 -37.43 42.57
CA PRO A 213 -12.25 -37.86 43.89
C PRO A 213 -13.78 -37.90 43.97
N GLY A 214 -14.32 -39.07 44.36
CA GLY A 214 -15.76 -39.26 44.56
C GLY A 214 -16.58 -39.39 43.26
N PHE A 215 -15.95 -39.55 42.10
CA PHE A 215 -16.67 -39.82 40.85
C PHE A 215 -16.75 -41.34 40.58
N PRO A 216 -17.93 -41.90 40.29
CA PRO A 216 -18.18 -43.35 40.40
C PRO A 216 -17.78 -44.18 39.17
N VAL A 217 -17.47 -43.55 38.04
CA VAL A 217 -17.29 -44.22 36.74
C VAL A 217 -16.03 -43.74 36.03
N GLN A 218 -15.56 -44.51 35.04
CA GLN A 218 -14.36 -44.16 34.29
C GLN A 218 -14.61 -42.92 33.43
N VAL A 219 -13.61 -42.03 33.36
CA VAL A 219 -13.71 -40.77 32.63
C VAL A 219 -12.36 -40.42 32.00
N SER A 220 -12.38 -39.81 30.82
CA SER A 220 -11.19 -39.43 30.06
C SER A 220 -10.93 -37.92 30.03
N THR A 221 -11.87 -37.12 30.52
CA THR A 221 -11.81 -35.65 30.53
C THR A 221 -11.89 -35.13 31.96
N ARG A 222 -11.68 -33.83 32.16
CA ARG A 222 -12.19 -33.18 33.38
C ARG A 222 -13.71 -33.32 33.50
N LEU A 223 -14.24 -33.09 34.69
CA LEU A 223 -15.68 -33.07 34.93
C LEU A 223 -16.26 -31.69 34.63
N TYR A 224 -17.50 -31.69 34.15
CA TYR A 224 -18.29 -30.52 33.81
C TYR A 224 -19.65 -30.60 34.52
N PRO A 225 -20.27 -29.46 34.89
CA PRO A 225 -21.55 -29.47 35.57
C PRO A 225 -22.62 -30.20 34.74
N GLU A 226 -23.56 -30.81 35.44
CA GLU A 226 -24.76 -31.40 34.83
C GLU A 226 -25.70 -30.35 34.23
N TRP A 227 -26.84 -30.79 33.73
CA TRP A 227 -27.77 -29.96 32.98
C TRP A 227 -28.32 -28.79 33.83
N PRO A 228 -28.18 -27.54 33.37
CA PRO A 228 -28.74 -26.38 34.06
C PRO A 228 -30.25 -26.29 33.84
N PHE A 229 -30.94 -25.90 34.90
CA PHE A 229 -32.29 -25.37 34.83
C PHE A 229 -32.18 -23.83 34.88
N ALA A 230 -32.63 -23.13 33.85
CA ALA A 230 -32.46 -21.69 33.71
C ALA A 230 -33.77 -21.00 33.29
N ALA A 231 -33.92 -19.72 33.67
CA ALA A 231 -35.07 -18.90 33.32
C ALA A 231 -34.77 -18.02 32.10
N LEU A 232 -35.79 -17.71 31.32
CA LEU A 232 -35.71 -16.71 30.26
C LEU A 232 -35.81 -15.28 30.83
N PRO A 233 -35.31 -14.26 30.10
CA PRO A 233 -35.19 -12.89 30.62
C PRO A 233 -36.51 -12.24 31.03
N HIS A 234 -37.64 -12.68 30.45
CA HIS A 234 -38.97 -12.13 30.73
C HIS A 234 -39.65 -12.77 31.95
N VAL A 235 -39.06 -13.81 32.54
CA VAL A 235 -39.62 -14.47 33.70
C VAL A 235 -39.50 -13.57 34.92
N ASP A 236 -40.63 -13.35 35.59
CA ASP A 236 -40.72 -12.62 36.85
C ASP A 236 -39.85 -13.26 37.95
N GLU A 237 -39.15 -12.42 38.72
CA GLU A 237 -38.19 -12.87 39.74
C GLU A 237 -38.86 -13.71 40.83
N HIS A 238 -40.07 -13.34 41.26
CA HIS A 238 -40.80 -14.07 42.28
C HIS A 238 -41.20 -15.47 41.76
N LEU A 239 -41.62 -15.59 40.49
CA LEU A 239 -41.84 -16.89 39.86
C LEU A 239 -40.55 -17.72 39.82
N ALA A 240 -39.43 -17.15 39.39
CA ALA A 240 -38.14 -17.86 39.32
C ALA A 240 -37.68 -18.37 40.70
N GLN A 241 -37.87 -17.59 41.75
CA GLN A 241 -37.55 -17.98 43.13
C GLN A 241 -38.42 -19.15 43.61
N HIS A 242 -39.74 -19.14 43.34
CA HIS A 242 -40.63 -20.23 43.73
C HIS A 242 -40.31 -21.53 42.97
N VAL A 243 -39.97 -21.41 41.68
CA VAL A 243 -39.52 -22.56 40.88
C VAL A 243 -38.21 -23.13 41.44
N ALA A 244 -37.22 -22.28 41.74
CA ALA A 244 -35.96 -22.71 42.34
C ALA A 244 -36.16 -23.42 43.69
N ALA A 245 -36.98 -22.85 44.59
CA ALA A 245 -37.31 -23.46 45.87
C ALA A 245 -37.98 -24.83 45.69
N SER A 246 -38.91 -24.94 44.74
CA SER A 246 -39.60 -26.21 44.44
C SER A 246 -38.64 -27.27 43.90
N LEU A 247 -37.63 -26.87 43.10
CA LEU A 247 -36.59 -27.78 42.62
C LEU A 247 -35.72 -28.32 43.76
N PHE A 248 -35.35 -27.48 44.73
CA PHE A 248 -34.52 -27.90 45.87
C PHE A 248 -35.26 -28.72 46.91
N LEU A 249 -36.58 -28.57 47.01
CA LEU A 249 -37.44 -29.39 47.88
C LEU A 249 -37.81 -30.75 47.27
N LEU A 250 -37.40 -31.03 46.03
CA LEU A 250 -37.64 -32.31 45.39
C LEU A 250 -36.82 -33.41 46.08
N ASP A 251 -37.51 -34.24 46.85
CA ASP A 251 -36.97 -35.43 47.50
C ASP A 251 -36.60 -36.50 46.45
N ASP A 252 -35.41 -37.09 46.57
CA ASP A 252 -34.90 -38.14 45.70
C ASP A 252 -35.69 -39.45 45.81
N HIS A 253 -36.36 -39.66 46.94
CA HIS A 253 -37.25 -40.79 47.16
C HIS A 253 -38.67 -40.56 46.64
N SER A 254 -39.00 -39.35 46.18
CA SER A 254 -40.30 -39.02 45.63
C SER A 254 -40.65 -39.86 44.40
N ALA A 255 -41.94 -40.14 44.21
CA ALA A 255 -42.41 -40.85 43.02
C ALA A 255 -42.03 -40.10 41.73
N ALA A 256 -42.02 -38.76 41.78
CA ALA A 256 -41.64 -37.92 40.65
C ALA A 256 -40.15 -38.07 40.30
N ALA A 257 -39.25 -38.01 41.29
CA ALA A 257 -37.80 -38.16 41.09
C ALA A 257 -37.46 -39.54 40.49
N LYS A 258 -38.10 -40.61 40.99
CA LYS A 258 -37.93 -41.98 40.46
C LYS A 258 -38.34 -42.13 39.00
N VAL A 259 -39.47 -41.54 38.60
CA VAL A 259 -39.91 -41.55 37.18
C VAL A 259 -38.98 -40.72 36.30
N MET A 260 -38.56 -39.55 36.79
CA MET A 260 -37.59 -38.69 36.10
C MET A 260 -36.19 -39.31 36.03
N LYS A 261 -35.89 -40.32 36.85
CA LYS A 261 -34.55 -40.96 36.99
C LYS A 261 -33.48 -39.95 37.38
N ILE A 262 -33.80 -39.10 38.35
CA ILE A 262 -32.92 -38.07 38.88
C ILE A 262 -32.91 -38.19 40.39
N HIS A 263 -31.83 -37.75 41.03
CA HIS A 263 -31.82 -37.58 42.48
C HIS A 263 -32.43 -36.23 42.87
N GLY A 264 -32.40 -35.23 41.99
CA GLY A 264 -33.02 -33.94 42.24
C GLY A 264 -32.18 -32.81 41.66
N PHE A 265 -32.20 -31.67 42.33
CA PHE A 265 -31.52 -30.45 41.90
C PHE A 265 -30.75 -29.83 43.05
N VAL A 266 -29.60 -29.24 42.74
CA VAL A 266 -28.74 -28.54 43.71
C VAL A 266 -28.44 -27.14 43.24
N ILE A 267 -27.80 -26.35 44.11
CA ILE A 267 -27.28 -25.04 43.76
C ILE A 267 -26.52 -25.09 42.42
N PRO A 268 -26.69 -24.08 41.56
CA PRO A 268 -26.05 -24.03 40.25
C PRO A 268 -24.55 -24.30 40.30
N GLY A 269 -24.08 -25.19 39.42
CA GLY A 269 -22.65 -25.38 39.16
C GLY A 269 -22.04 -24.23 38.38
N ASP A 270 -20.72 -24.26 38.20
CA ASP A 270 -20.00 -23.28 37.39
C ASP A 270 -19.86 -23.73 35.92
N TYR A 271 -20.57 -23.02 35.04
CA TYR A 271 -20.60 -23.27 33.61
C TYR A 271 -19.51 -22.53 32.82
N SER A 272 -18.66 -21.74 33.48
CA SER A 272 -17.51 -21.08 32.86
C SER A 272 -16.57 -22.10 32.19
N SER A 273 -16.37 -23.24 32.85
CA SER A 273 -15.58 -24.36 32.34
C SER A 273 -16.11 -24.92 31.01
N VAL A 274 -17.41 -24.86 30.78
CA VAL A 274 -18.04 -25.27 29.52
C VAL A 274 -17.83 -24.20 28.46
N ALA A 275 -18.01 -22.93 28.81
CA ALA A 275 -17.73 -21.81 27.91
C ALA A 275 -16.27 -21.79 27.45
N ASP A 276 -15.32 -22.13 28.32
CA ASP A 276 -13.90 -22.24 27.98
C ASP A 276 -13.64 -23.32 26.93
N VAL A 277 -14.27 -24.49 27.07
CA VAL A 277 -14.16 -25.57 26.07
C VAL A 277 -14.68 -25.11 24.72
N LEU A 278 -15.88 -24.52 24.69
CA LEU A 278 -16.50 -24.07 23.46
C LEU A 278 -15.67 -22.96 22.80
N ARG A 279 -15.14 -22.01 23.59
CA ARG A 279 -14.26 -20.94 23.10
C ARG A 279 -12.97 -21.48 22.52
N GLU A 280 -12.33 -22.42 23.22
CA GLU A 280 -11.07 -23.00 22.79
C GLU A 280 -11.25 -23.83 21.51
N LEU A 281 -12.38 -24.52 21.37
CA LEU A 281 -12.72 -25.28 20.17
C LEU A 281 -13.30 -24.42 19.03
N ARG A 282 -13.55 -23.13 19.27
CA ARG A 282 -14.29 -22.24 18.36
C ARG A 282 -15.65 -22.82 17.95
N ALA A 283 -16.31 -23.50 18.90
CA ALA A 283 -17.66 -24.02 18.74
C ALA A 283 -18.69 -22.92 19.03
N PRO A 284 -19.91 -22.99 18.46
CA PRO A 284 -20.96 -22.01 18.72
C PRO A 284 -21.21 -21.87 20.24
N PRO A 285 -21.34 -20.64 20.76
CA PRO A 285 -21.48 -19.35 20.07
C PRO A 285 -20.14 -18.60 19.82
N PHE A 286 -18.99 -19.26 19.95
CA PHE A 286 -17.65 -18.64 19.86
C PHE A 286 -16.95 -18.90 18.51
N GLU A 287 -17.72 -19.16 17.45
CA GLU A 287 -17.22 -19.43 16.10
C GLU A 287 -16.45 -18.24 15.51
N GLU A 288 -16.76 -17.03 15.96
CA GLU A 288 -16.21 -15.78 15.44
C GLU A 288 -15.42 -15.01 16.51
N THR A 289 -14.13 -14.78 16.25
CA THR A 289 -13.56 -13.45 16.49
C THR A 289 -14.23 -12.51 15.49
N PRO A 290 -14.75 -11.33 15.88
CA PRO A 290 -15.19 -10.35 14.88
C PRO A 290 -14.00 -10.10 13.95
N LEU A 291 -14.19 -10.39 12.66
CA LEU A 291 -13.18 -10.16 11.64
C LEU A 291 -12.87 -8.66 11.67
N PHE A 292 -11.63 -8.31 11.98
CA PHE A 292 -11.16 -6.94 11.81
C PHE A 292 -11.32 -6.56 10.32
N THR A 293 -12.29 -5.71 10.03
CA THR A 293 -12.58 -5.24 8.68
C THR A 293 -11.85 -3.93 8.39
N LEU A 294 -11.66 -3.60 7.11
CA LEU A 294 -11.15 -2.27 6.73
C LEU A 294 -12.10 -1.15 7.19
N GLU A 295 -13.39 -1.45 7.38
CA GLU A 295 -14.37 -0.52 7.93
C GLU A 295 -14.07 -0.20 9.40
N ASP A 296 -13.69 -1.18 10.20
CA ASP A 296 -13.27 -0.98 11.59
C ASP A 296 -12.03 -0.08 11.71
N VAL A 297 -11.08 -0.21 10.78
CA VAL A 297 -9.91 0.69 10.67
C VAL A 297 -10.35 2.12 10.39
N VAL A 298 -11.26 2.30 9.43
CA VAL A 298 -11.74 3.63 9.04
C VAL A 298 -12.52 4.29 10.19
N ILE A 299 -13.34 3.53 10.91
CA ILE A 299 -14.11 4.03 12.06
C ILE A 299 -13.16 4.39 13.22
N GLN A 300 -12.22 3.50 13.57
CA GLN A 300 -11.31 3.68 14.69
C GLN A 300 -10.30 4.81 14.46
N TYR A 301 -9.80 4.97 13.22
CA TYR A 301 -8.75 5.92 12.87
C TYR A 301 -9.24 7.10 12.02
N ARG A 302 -10.55 7.39 12.01
CA ARG A 302 -11.15 8.43 11.15
C ARG A 302 -10.42 9.77 11.25
N GLY A 303 -10.09 10.20 12.47
CA GLY A 303 -9.40 11.48 12.69
C GLY A 303 -7.99 11.51 12.12
N GLN A 304 -7.22 10.44 12.33
CA GLN A 304 -5.85 10.31 11.84
C GLN A 304 -5.81 10.20 10.31
N ILE A 305 -6.75 9.46 9.71
CA ILE A 305 -6.87 9.33 8.26
C ILE A 305 -7.18 10.69 7.63
N LEU A 306 -8.14 11.44 8.18
CA LEU A 306 -8.46 12.78 7.70
C LEU A 306 -7.26 13.74 7.83
N ALA A 307 -6.54 13.69 8.96
CA ALA A 307 -5.34 14.50 9.15
C ALA A 307 -4.22 14.14 8.15
N ALA A 308 -4.01 12.86 7.88
CA ALA A 308 -3.02 12.38 6.91
C ALA A 308 -3.39 12.78 5.47
N LEU A 309 -4.66 12.66 5.09
CA LEU A 309 -5.15 13.11 3.79
C LEU A 309 -5.01 14.62 3.61
N PHE A 310 -5.32 15.40 4.65
CA PHE A 310 -5.14 16.86 4.62
C PHE A 310 -3.65 17.22 4.50
N ALA A 311 -2.77 16.59 5.29
CA ALA A 311 -1.33 16.81 5.21
C ALA A 311 -0.77 16.43 3.84
N GLY A 312 -1.18 15.28 3.28
CA GLY A 312 -0.81 14.83 1.94
C GLY A 312 -1.29 15.79 0.84
N GLY A 313 -2.53 16.27 0.94
CA GLY A 313 -3.09 17.28 0.04
C GLY A 313 -2.34 18.61 0.10
N LEU A 314 -1.96 19.06 1.30
CA LEU A 314 -1.16 20.27 1.50
C LEU A 314 0.24 20.12 0.87
N VAL A 315 0.91 18.98 1.09
CA VAL A 315 2.21 18.69 0.48
C VAL A 315 2.11 18.68 -1.05
N MET A 316 1.10 18.01 -1.60
CA MET A 316 0.87 17.96 -3.04
C MET A 316 0.61 19.36 -3.62
N PHE A 317 -0.21 20.18 -2.95
CA PHE A 317 -0.47 21.57 -3.35
C PHE A 317 0.82 22.42 -3.34
N LEU A 318 1.63 22.31 -2.28
CA LEU A 318 2.90 23.02 -2.20
C LEU A 318 3.90 22.57 -3.27
N MET A 319 3.95 21.26 -3.58
CA MET A 319 4.78 20.73 -4.68
C MET A 319 4.34 21.27 -6.03
N LEU A 320 3.04 21.28 -6.33
CA LEU A 320 2.52 21.83 -7.59
C LEU A 320 2.81 23.33 -7.70
N ARG A 321 2.62 24.07 -6.61
CA ARG A 321 2.97 25.50 -6.55
C ARG A 321 4.46 25.72 -6.82
N LEU A 322 5.33 24.97 -6.15
CA LEU A 322 6.79 25.06 -6.32
C LEU A 322 7.21 24.73 -7.75
N MET A 323 6.65 23.66 -8.33
CA MET A 323 6.90 23.29 -9.73
C MET A 323 6.47 24.41 -10.69
N TRP A 324 5.31 25.03 -10.46
CA TRP A 324 4.82 26.12 -11.29
C TRP A 324 5.71 27.37 -11.17
N THR A 325 6.08 27.77 -9.96
CA THR A 325 7.00 28.90 -9.73
C THR A 325 8.38 28.64 -10.34
N LYS A 326 8.91 27.42 -10.22
CA LYS A 326 10.20 27.04 -10.81
C LYS A 326 10.17 27.09 -12.34
N ARG A 327 9.08 26.63 -12.96
CA ARG A 327 8.90 26.71 -14.42
C ARG A 327 8.91 28.16 -14.88
N LYS A 328 8.16 29.03 -14.21
CA LYS A 328 8.11 30.47 -14.54
C LYS A 328 9.48 31.14 -14.42
N LEU A 329 10.21 30.89 -13.33
CA LEU A 329 11.55 31.46 -13.12
C LEU A 329 12.56 31.02 -14.20
N ASN A 330 12.50 29.76 -14.63
CA ASN A 330 13.38 29.25 -15.69
C ASN A 330 13.10 29.90 -17.05
N GLU A 331 11.85 30.22 -17.35
CA GLU A 331 11.49 30.92 -18.59
C GLU A 331 12.04 32.34 -18.61
N GLU A 332 11.87 33.08 -17.51
CA GLU A 332 12.43 34.43 -17.35
C GLU A 332 13.96 34.42 -17.47
N HIS A 333 14.64 33.47 -16.82
CA HIS A 333 16.10 33.35 -16.90
C HIS A 333 16.60 33.06 -18.33
N ARG A 334 15.88 32.22 -19.09
CA ARG A 334 16.22 31.93 -20.50
C ARG A 334 16.08 33.16 -21.39
N LEU A 335 15.08 34.01 -21.14
CA LEU A 335 14.87 35.23 -21.89
C LEU A 335 16.04 36.21 -21.67
N VAL A 336 16.42 36.42 -20.40
CA VAL A 336 17.55 37.29 -20.03
C VAL A 336 18.85 36.82 -20.70
N LEU A 337 19.13 35.51 -20.67
CA LEU A 337 20.34 34.96 -21.30
C LEU A 337 20.38 35.18 -22.82
N ARG A 338 19.24 35.02 -23.52
CA ARG A 338 19.17 35.29 -24.97
C ARG A 338 19.41 36.76 -25.30
N GLN A 339 18.84 37.67 -24.51
CA GLN A 339 19.06 39.11 -24.68
C GLN A 339 20.53 39.49 -24.45
N GLN A 340 21.17 38.89 -23.44
CA GLN A 340 22.61 39.09 -23.21
C GLN A 340 23.47 38.61 -24.38
N GLN A 341 23.18 37.43 -24.95
CA GLN A 341 23.92 36.91 -26.10
C GLN A 341 23.74 37.78 -27.35
N GLN A 342 22.53 38.27 -27.62
CA GLN A 342 22.26 39.17 -28.74
C GLN A 342 22.99 40.51 -28.58
N MET A 343 22.97 41.09 -27.38
CA MET A 343 23.73 42.31 -27.08
C MET A 343 25.24 42.12 -27.26
N GLN A 344 25.78 40.97 -26.84
CA GLN A 344 27.19 40.68 -27.05
C GLN A 344 27.55 40.54 -28.54
N HIS A 345 26.71 39.88 -29.35
CA HIS A 345 26.99 39.71 -30.78
C HIS A 345 27.02 41.07 -31.52
N MET A 346 26.09 41.97 -31.20
CA MET A 346 26.06 43.34 -31.76
C MET A 346 27.26 44.21 -31.32
N ALA A 347 27.93 43.87 -30.21
CA ALA A 347 29.04 44.66 -29.69
C ALA A 347 30.39 44.39 -30.39
N PHE A 348 30.55 43.27 -31.12
CA PHE A 348 31.84 42.80 -31.66
C PHE A 348 31.93 42.72 -33.19
N TYR A 349 30.81 42.83 -33.91
CA TYR A 349 30.79 42.75 -35.37
C TYR A 349 30.24 44.05 -35.99
N ASP A 350 30.70 44.37 -37.20
CA ASP A 350 30.15 45.43 -38.04
C ASP A 350 28.84 44.94 -38.67
N MET A 351 27.74 45.68 -38.46
CA MET A 351 26.40 45.24 -38.85
C MET A 351 26.18 45.15 -40.35
N LEU A 352 26.99 45.85 -41.16
CA LEU A 352 26.88 45.80 -42.63
C LEU A 352 27.65 44.62 -43.22
N THR A 353 28.94 44.48 -42.87
CA THR A 353 29.84 43.51 -43.50
C THR A 353 29.94 42.18 -42.73
N MET A 354 29.42 42.13 -41.50
CA MET A 354 29.58 41.02 -40.56
C MET A 354 31.06 40.66 -40.30
N LEU A 355 31.97 41.61 -40.52
CA LEU A 355 33.36 41.51 -40.12
C LEU A 355 33.51 41.87 -38.64
N PRO A 356 34.54 41.36 -37.95
CA PRO A 356 35.04 41.95 -36.71
C PRO A 356 35.06 43.48 -36.78
N ASN A 357 34.44 44.13 -35.80
CA ASN A 357 34.51 45.58 -35.66
C ASN A 357 35.81 45.99 -34.96
N ARG A 358 36.01 47.30 -34.76
CA ARG A 358 37.17 47.85 -34.05
C ARG A 358 37.45 47.14 -32.71
N ARG A 359 36.42 46.86 -31.91
CA ARG A 359 36.58 46.22 -30.60
C ARG A 359 37.12 44.80 -30.72
N LEU A 360 36.57 43.99 -31.62
CA LEU A 360 37.04 42.62 -31.83
C LEU A 360 38.42 42.57 -32.50
N LEU A 361 38.73 43.53 -33.38
CA LEU A 361 40.07 43.67 -33.94
C LEU A 361 41.12 43.90 -32.85
N HIS A 362 40.89 44.84 -31.92
CA HIS A 362 41.85 45.11 -30.84
C HIS A 362 42.12 43.87 -29.98
N ASP A 363 41.09 43.09 -29.66
CA ASP A 363 41.23 41.84 -28.92
C ASP A 363 42.06 40.81 -29.70
N ARG A 364 41.72 40.58 -30.99
CA ARG A 364 42.47 39.65 -31.85
C ARG A 364 43.92 40.10 -32.09
N LEU A 365 44.16 41.41 -32.19
CA LEU A 365 45.51 41.96 -32.30
C LEU A 365 46.31 41.73 -31.02
N ALA A 366 45.73 41.97 -29.84
CA ALA A 366 46.38 41.67 -28.57
C ALA A 366 46.75 40.18 -28.43
N GLN A 367 45.85 39.29 -28.84
CA GLN A 367 46.10 37.84 -28.88
C GLN A 367 47.22 37.49 -29.88
N THR A 368 47.23 38.11 -31.06
CA THR A 368 48.23 37.85 -32.10
C THR A 368 49.61 38.35 -31.68
N VAL A 369 49.73 39.50 -31.01
CA VAL A 369 50.98 39.98 -30.42
C VAL A 369 51.50 38.99 -29.37
N ALA A 370 50.63 38.52 -28.48
CA ALA A 370 51.01 37.54 -27.45
C ALA A 370 51.46 36.19 -28.07
N ALA A 371 50.78 35.73 -29.11
CA ALA A 371 51.13 34.50 -29.84
C ALA A 371 52.45 34.65 -30.61
N SER A 372 52.64 35.78 -31.29
CA SER A 372 53.85 36.10 -32.05
C SER A 372 55.10 36.13 -31.14
N ARG A 373 54.99 36.76 -29.95
CA ARG A 373 56.04 36.78 -28.93
C ARG A 373 56.40 35.38 -28.42
N ARG A 374 55.38 34.53 -28.21
CA ARG A 374 55.56 33.16 -27.70
C ARG A 374 56.19 32.24 -28.74
N ASN A 375 55.70 32.31 -29.97
CA ASN A 375 56.07 31.38 -31.04
C ASN A 375 57.32 31.85 -31.82
N LYS A 376 57.80 33.08 -31.57
CA LYS A 376 58.93 33.71 -32.27
C LYS A 376 58.74 33.66 -33.79
N ARG A 377 57.52 34.04 -34.23
CA ARG A 377 57.11 34.17 -35.63
C ARG A 377 56.57 35.57 -35.86
N TYR A 378 56.89 36.18 -37.00
CA TYR A 378 56.34 37.49 -37.34
C TYR A 378 54.85 37.37 -37.61
N SER A 379 54.15 38.48 -37.40
CA SER A 379 52.79 38.73 -37.84
C SER A 379 52.79 40.07 -38.57
N ALA A 380 51.74 40.35 -39.34
CA ALA A 380 51.62 41.61 -40.06
C ALA A 380 50.23 42.21 -39.89
N LEU A 381 50.17 43.53 -39.73
CA LEU A 381 48.93 44.29 -39.80
C LEU A 381 48.94 45.12 -41.08
N MET A 382 47.89 44.96 -41.87
CA MET A 382 47.64 45.72 -43.08
C MET A 382 46.46 46.65 -42.81
N PHE A 383 46.68 47.95 -42.96
CA PHE A 383 45.64 48.95 -42.92
C PHE A 383 45.27 49.32 -44.36
N LEU A 384 43.98 49.32 -44.67
CA LEU A 384 43.47 49.50 -46.02
C LEU A 384 42.40 50.58 -46.05
N ASP A 385 42.47 51.42 -47.05
CA ASP A 385 41.44 52.39 -47.39
C ASP A 385 41.10 52.26 -48.87
N LEU A 386 39.80 52.25 -49.17
CA LEU A 386 39.30 52.09 -50.53
C LEU A 386 39.42 53.40 -51.30
N ASP A 387 40.31 53.40 -52.31
CA ASP A 387 40.48 54.54 -53.19
C ASP A 387 39.20 54.77 -54.02
N ASN A 388 38.84 56.04 -54.23
CA ASN A 388 37.67 56.43 -55.01
C ASN A 388 36.34 55.83 -54.51
N PHE A 389 36.22 55.56 -53.21
CA PHE A 389 34.95 55.16 -52.61
C PHE A 389 33.93 56.31 -52.55
N LYS A 390 34.35 57.49 -52.08
CA LYS A 390 33.46 58.65 -51.91
C LYS A 390 32.69 59.07 -53.19
N PRO A 391 33.34 59.15 -54.38
CA PRO A 391 32.62 59.46 -55.63
C PRO A 391 31.48 58.49 -55.96
N LEU A 392 31.56 57.20 -55.59
CA LEU A 392 30.47 56.25 -55.79
C LEU A 392 29.25 56.64 -54.95
N ASN A 393 29.46 56.98 -53.68
CA ASN A 393 28.39 57.43 -52.79
C ASN A 393 27.78 58.75 -53.27
N ASP A 394 28.61 59.68 -53.72
CA ASP A 394 28.17 61.00 -54.18
C ASP A 394 27.31 60.90 -55.47
N VAL A 395 27.57 59.91 -56.33
CA VAL A 395 26.83 59.71 -57.59
C VAL A 395 25.63 58.77 -57.46
N HIS A 396 25.76 57.69 -56.71
CA HIS A 396 24.79 56.59 -56.68
C HIS A 396 24.14 56.35 -55.31
N GLY A 397 24.49 57.14 -54.30
CA GLY A 397 23.95 57.04 -52.94
C GLY A 397 24.65 56.00 -52.08
N HIS A 398 24.41 56.10 -50.77
CA HIS A 398 25.08 55.25 -49.77
C HIS A 398 24.72 53.76 -49.87
N GLU A 399 23.53 53.41 -50.36
CA GLU A 399 23.11 52.01 -50.54
C GLU A 399 24.04 51.26 -51.51
N VAL A 400 24.51 51.94 -52.57
CA VAL A 400 25.43 51.36 -53.55
C VAL A 400 26.85 51.27 -52.99
N GLY A 401 27.24 52.25 -52.16
CA GLY A 401 28.46 52.16 -51.37
C GLY A 401 28.46 50.98 -50.41
N ASP A 402 27.32 50.72 -49.75
CA ASP A 402 27.17 49.60 -48.82
C ASP A 402 27.33 48.24 -49.54
N LEU A 403 26.76 48.11 -50.74
CA LEU A 403 26.99 46.94 -51.60
C LEU A 403 28.47 46.78 -51.96
N LEU A 404 29.16 47.87 -52.27
CA LEU A 404 30.61 47.84 -52.52
C LEU A 404 31.38 47.38 -51.29
N LEU A 405 31.03 47.86 -50.10
CA LEU A 405 31.69 47.49 -48.84
C LEU A 405 31.50 46.01 -48.49
N VAL A 406 30.30 45.47 -48.72
CA VAL A 406 30.01 44.03 -48.57
C VAL A 406 30.82 43.21 -49.58
N GLU A 407 30.88 43.67 -50.84
CA GLU A 407 31.66 43.05 -51.90
C GLU A 407 33.17 43.08 -51.56
N ALA A 408 33.69 44.22 -51.09
CA ALA A 408 35.09 44.38 -50.66
C ALA A 408 35.43 43.48 -49.47
N ALA A 409 34.54 43.38 -48.47
CA ALA A 409 34.70 42.49 -47.33
C ALA A 409 34.85 41.02 -47.74
N ARG A 410 34.01 40.56 -48.68
CA ARG A 410 34.12 39.21 -49.25
C ARG A 410 35.37 39.05 -50.14
N ARG A 411 35.72 40.10 -50.91
CA ARG A 411 37.04 40.40 -51.51
C ARG A 411 38.18 39.92 -50.61
N LEU A 412 38.27 40.62 -49.48
CA LEU A 412 39.31 40.48 -48.47
C LEU A 412 39.32 39.10 -47.81
N LYS A 413 38.15 38.58 -47.40
CA LYS A 413 38.08 37.24 -46.79
C LYS A 413 38.63 36.14 -47.70
N SER A 414 38.37 36.20 -49.01
CA SER A 414 38.90 35.21 -49.96
C SER A 414 40.41 35.34 -50.22
N CYS A 415 41.01 36.47 -49.84
CA CYS A 415 42.44 36.71 -50.00
C CYS A 415 43.28 36.09 -48.88
N VAL A 416 42.70 35.88 -47.70
CA VAL A 416 43.40 35.49 -46.47
C VAL A 416 43.02 34.10 -45.99
N ARG A 417 43.74 33.55 -45.01
CA ARG A 417 43.45 32.23 -44.41
C ARG A 417 42.40 32.37 -43.31
N GLU A 418 41.79 31.27 -42.88
CA GLU A 418 40.83 31.28 -41.76
C GLU A 418 41.43 31.77 -40.43
N VAL A 419 42.74 31.56 -40.24
CA VAL A 419 43.48 32.03 -39.06
C VAL A 419 43.77 33.53 -39.09
N ASP A 420 43.67 34.15 -40.27
CA ASP A 420 43.87 35.58 -40.43
C ASP A 420 42.56 36.32 -40.13
N THR A 421 42.66 37.57 -39.71
CA THR A 421 41.49 38.38 -39.36
C THR A 421 41.30 39.50 -40.36
N VAL A 422 40.11 39.58 -40.94
CA VAL A 422 39.64 40.77 -41.67
C VAL A 422 38.69 41.52 -40.77
N ALA A 423 38.89 42.81 -40.57
CA ALA A 423 38.05 43.69 -39.77
C ALA A 423 37.66 44.94 -40.57
N ARG A 424 36.51 45.53 -40.23
CA ARG A 424 36.10 46.85 -40.72
C ARG A 424 36.05 47.81 -39.55
N LEU A 425 36.74 48.95 -39.67
CA LEU A 425 36.83 49.94 -38.60
C LEU A 425 35.72 51.00 -38.69
N GLY A 426 35.16 51.19 -39.88
CA GLY A 426 34.12 52.17 -40.20
C GLY A 426 34.38 52.74 -41.59
N GLY A 427 33.36 53.33 -42.22
CA GLY A 427 33.49 53.91 -43.57
C GLY A 427 34.03 52.89 -44.57
N ASP A 428 35.11 53.27 -45.25
CA ASP A 428 35.89 52.52 -46.23
C ASP A 428 37.19 51.90 -45.67
N GLU A 429 37.39 51.94 -44.35
CA GLU A 429 38.61 51.44 -43.70
C GLU A 429 38.49 49.97 -43.31
N PHE A 430 39.41 49.16 -43.81
CA PHE A 430 39.56 47.75 -43.49
C PHE A 430 40.93 47.47 -42.87
N VAL A 431 40.99 46.46 -42.02
CA VAL A 431 42.25 45.95 -41.48
C VAL A 431 42.34 44.46 -41.74
N VAL A 432 43.51 44.02 -42.20
CA VAL A 432 43.86 42.60 -42.28
C VAL A 432 45.01 42.32 -41.32
N LEU A 433 44.81 41.38 -40.43
CA LEU A 433 45.80 40.90 -39.47
C LEU A 433 46.21 39.49 -39.88
N LEU A 434 47.46 39.36 -40.33
CA LEU A 434 48.09 38.09 -40.66
C LEU A 434 48.81 37.53 -39.45
N SER A 435 48.54 36.26 -39.15
CA SER A 435 49.13 35.56 -38.03
C SER A 435 50.14 34.52 -38.53
N GLU A 436 51.20 34.29 -37.75
CA GLU A 436 52.13 33.17 -37.94
C GLU A 436 52.85 33.15 -39.31
N LEU A 437 53.48 34.26 -39.68
CA LEU A 437 54.40 34.36 -40.83
C LEU A 437 55.74 33.65 -40.55
N GLY A 438 56.83 34.00 -41.24
CA GLY A 438 58.15 33.41 -41.06
C GLY A 438 58.79 33.70 -39.70
N ALA A 439 59.86 32.95 -39.39
CA ALA A 439 60.72 33.23 -38.23
C ALA A 439 61.77 34.32 -38.52
N ARG A 440 62.01 34.62 -39.81
CA ARG A 440 62.92 35.68 -40.25
C ARG A 440 62.14 36.84 -40.86
N GLU A 441 62.66 38.05 -40.68
CA GLU A 441 61.99 39.27 -41.14
C GLU A 441 61.91 39.34 -42.67
N ASP A 442 63.01 39.02 -43.35
CA ASP A 442 63.12 38.97 -44.81
C ASP A 442 62.05 38.05 -45.44
N GLU A 443 61.91 36.83 -44.93
CA GLU A 443 60.89 35.87 -45.35
C GLU A 443 59.47 36.39 -45.09
N SER A 444 59.26 37.01 -43.92
CA SER A 444 57.95 37.49 -43.49
C SER A 444 57.50 38.71 -44.29
N VAL A 445 58.42 39.60 -44.67
CA VAL A 445 58.18 40.72 -45.59
C VAL A 445 57.70 40.19 -46.93
N VAL A 446 58.34 39.13 -47.46
CA VAL A 446 57.92 38.51 -48.73
C VAL A 446 56.52 37.91 -48.61
N GLN A 447 56.24 37.16 -47.54
CA GLN A 447 54.92 36.56 -47.30
C GLN A 447 53.81 37.61 -47.16
N ALA A 448 54.04 38.65 -46.35
CA ALA A 448 53.11 39.75 -46.18
C ALA A 448 52.89 40.51 -47.50
N ARG A 449 53.95 40.71 -48.30
CA ARG A 449 53.85 41.35 -49.62
C ARG A 449 53.01 40.55 -50.59
N ILE A 450 53.15 39.21 -50.62
CA ILE A 450 52.34 38.34 -51.46
C ILE A 450 50.85 38.49 -51.13
N VAL A 451 50.50 38.48 -49.84
CA VAL A 451 49.10 38.63 -49.42
C VAL A 451 48.59 40.04 -49.68
N ALA A 452 49.38 41.08 -49.40
CA ALA A 452 49.02 42.46 -49.69
C ALA A 452 48.78 42.69 -51.19
N GLU A 453 49.61 42.11 -52.06
CA GLU A 453 49.46 42.20 -53.51
C GLU A 453 48.25 41.41 -54.02
N LYS A 454 47.99 40.23 -53.44
CA LYS A 454 46.76 39.47 -53.70
C LYS A 454 45.52 40.29 -53.35
N ILE A 455 45.52 40.97 -52.20
CA ILE A 455 44.44 41.85 -51.78
C ILE A 455 44.30 43.04 -52.72
N ARG A 456 45.39 43.75 -53.01
CA ARG A 456 45.40 44.93 -53.90
C ARG A 456 44.85 44.59 -55.29
N ALA A 457 45.28 43.46 -55.85
CA ALA A 457 44.81 42.97 -57.15
C ALA A 457 43.32 42.59 -57.10
N ALA A 458 42.88 41.86 -56.07
CA ALA A 458 41.49 41.45 -55.93
C ALA A 458 40.55 42.65 -55.75
N LEU A 459 40.96 43.66 -54.98
CA LEU A 459 40.19 44.87 -54.79
C LEU A 459 40.16 45.75 -56.03
N SER A 460 41.22 45.75 -56.86
CA SER A 460 41.28 46.56 -58.11
C SER A 460 40.39 46.04 -59.25
N ASN A 461 39.83 44.83 -59.13
CA ASN A 461 38.88 44.31 -60.12
C ASN A 461 37.59 45.14 -60.13
N ALA A 462 36.99 45.34 -61.30
CA ALA A 462 35.74 46.10 -61.45
C ALA A 462 34.64 45.57 -60.49
N TYR A 463 33.94 46.49 -59.83
CA TYR A 463 32.80 46.18 -58.97
C TYR A 463 31.54 46.26 -59.83
N ARG A 464 30.85 45.13 -59.96
CA ARG A 464 29.59 45.01 -60.70
C ARG A 464 28.47 44.91 -59.69
N LEU A 465 27.87 46.05 -59.35
CA LEU A 465 26.89 46.19 -58.28
C LEU A 465 25.50 46.30 -58.89
N THR A 466 24.61 45.37 -58.54
CA THR A 466 23.22 45.39 -59.02
C THR A 466 22.35 46.09 -58.01
N ILE A 467 21.70 47.18 -58.44
CA ILE A 467 20.72 47.90 -57.64
C ILE A 467 19.34 47.38 -58.02
N VAL A 468 18.58 46.92 -57.03
CA VAL A 468 17.19 46.54 -57.23
C VAL A 468 16.32 47.63 -56.62
N HIS A 469 15.63 48.39 -57.47
CA HIS A 469 14.54 49.24 -57.03
C HIS A 469 13.22 48.50 -57.27
N ASP A 470 12.26 48.65 -56.36
CA ASP A 470 10.94 48.06 -56.53
C ASP A 470 10.36 48.43 -57.90
N GLU A 471 9.93 47.39 -58.62
CA GLU A 471 9.26 47.41 -59.93
C GLU A 471 10.09 47.85 -61.16
N SER A 472 11.42 47.97 -61.09
CA SER A 472 12.29 48.20 -62.27
C SER A 472 13.33 47.08 -62.47
N PRO A 473 13.71 46.73 -63.72
CA PRO A 473 14.81 45.81 -63.97
C PRO A 473 16.11 46.37 -63.36
N GLY A 474 16.80 45.56 -62.55
CA GLY A 474 17.91 46.02 -61.74
C GLY A 474 19.02 46.70 -62.55
N THR A 475 19.46 47.88 -62.11
CA THR A 475 20.50 48.65 -62.79
C THR A 475 21.87 48.13 -62.37
N LEU A 476 22.70 47.76 -63.35
CA LEU A 476 24.09 47.39 -63.10
C LEU A 476 24.97 48.65 -63.08
N VAL A 477 25.60 48.91 -61.93
CA VAL A 477 26.64 49.94 -61.78
C VAL A 477 28.00 49.26 -61.81
N GLU A 478 28.84 49.65 -62.76
CA GLU A 478 30.25 49.24 -62.80
C GLU A 478 31.11 50.37 -62.22
N HIS A 479 31.82 50.07 -61.13
CA HIS A 479 32.71 51.03 -60.46
C HIS A 479 34.13 50.48 -60.36
N HIS A 480 35.12 51.32 -60.60
CA HIS A 480 36.52 51.00 -60.41
C HIS A 480 36.99 51.60 -59.09
N CYS A 481 37.19 50.74 -58.11
CA CYS A 481 37.74 51.07 -56.80
C CYS A 481 39.03 50.28 -56.61
N SER A 482 40.07 50.92 -56.08
CA SER A 482 41.31 50.25 -55.68
C SER A 482 41.52 50.40 -54.18
N ALA A 483 42.65 49.95 -53.66
CA ALA A 483 42.98 50.17 -52.25
C ALA A 483 44.41 50.68 -52.10
N SER A 484 44.57 51.61 -51.17
CA SER A 484 45.86 52.01 -50.63
C SER A 484 46.13 51.18 -49.38
N ILE A 485 47.25 50.45 -49.35
CA ILE A 485 47.55 49.46 -48.30
C ILE A 485 48.85 49.84 -47.58
N GLY A 486 48.77 50.01 -46.26
CA GLY A 486 49.91 50.17 -45.38
C GLY A 486 50.19 48.90 -44.60
N VAL A 487 51.42 48.40 -44.60
CA VAL A 487 51.80 47.13 -43.96
C VAL A 487 52.83 47.37 -42.88
N THR A 488 52.60 46.80 -41.69
CA THR A 488 53.58 46.78 -40.58
C THR A 488 53.80 45.36 -40.11
N LEU A 489 55.05 44.89 -40.07
CA LEU A 489 55.42 43.63 -39.46
C LEU A 489 55.76 43.79 -37.97
N PHE A 490 55.53 42.74 -37.19
CA PHE A 490 55.88 42.70 -35.77
C PHE A 490 56.15 41.25 -35.33
N MET A 491 57.11 41.02 -34.42
CA MET A 491 57.39 39.70 -33.80
C MET A 491 57.47 39.75 -32.27
N ASP A 492 57.91 40.88 -31.73
CA ASP A 492 58.13 41.09 -30.29
C ASP A 492 58.04 42.60 -30.01
N HIS A 493 56.92 43.21 -30.39
CA HIS A 493 56.80 44.66 -30.27
C HIS A 493 56.63 45.04 -28.79
N ASP A 494 57.52 45.88 -28.25
CA ASP A 494 57.41 46.52 -26.91
C ASP A 494 56.24 47.51 -26.80
N GLY A 495 55.37 47.54 -27.81
CA GLY A 495 54.35 48.56 -28.03
C GLY A 495 52.97 47.96 -27.98
N ARG A 496 52.05 48.76 -27.45
CA ARG A 496 50.65 48.37 -27.33
C ARG A 496 50.04 48.19 -28.74
N PRO A 497 49.01 47.34 -28.90
CA PRO A 497 48.28 47.15 -30.17
C PRO A 497 48.00 48.44 -30.97
N GLU A 498 47.80 49.56 -30.27
CA GLU A 498 47.57 50.89 -30.85
C GLU A 498 48.75 51.40 -31.69
N GLU A 499 50.00 51.09 -31.31
CA GLU A 499 51.18 51.54 -32.05
C GLU A 499 51.33 50.79 -33.38
N ILE A 500 51.02 49.49 -33.40
CA ILE A 500 51.04 48.67 -34.62
C ILE A 500 50.01 49.21 -35.62
N ILE A 501 48.80 49.51 -35.15
CA ILE A 501 47.74 50.12 -35.98
C ILE A 501 48.21 51.47 -36.51
N LYS A 502 48.77 52.35 -35.66
CA LYS A 502 49.26 53.67 -36.07
C LYS A 502 50.37 53.61 -37.11
N LYS A 503 51.31 52.66 -36.99
CA LYS A 503 52.38 52.46 -37.99
C LYS A 503 51.82 52.01 -39.34
N ALA A 504 50.85 51.10 -39.34
CA ALA A 504 50.23 50.62 -40.57
C ALA A 504 49.36 51.71 -41.23
N ASP A 505 48.61 52.48 -40.45
CA ASP A 505 47.83 53.63 -40.93
C ASP A 505 48.73 54.70 -41.56
N ALA A 506 49.83 55.07 -40.90
CA ALA A 506 50.81 56.01 -41.46
C ALA A 506 51.41 55.51 -42.79
N ALA A 507 51.73 54.22 -42.88
CA ALA A 507 52.19 53.61 -44.14
C ALA A 507 51.10 53.63 -45.22
N MET A 508 49.83 53.45 -44.86
CA MET A 508 48.70 53.51 -45.79
C MET A 508 48.54 54.92 -46.35
N TYR A 509 48.70 55.97 -45.52
CA TYR A 509 48.71 57.35 -46.01
C TYR A 509 49.85 57.61 -46.99
N GLN A 510 51.05 57.07 -46.74
CA GLN A 510 52.16 57.14 -47.70
C GLN A 510 51.83 56.43 -49.02
N ALA A 511 51.10 55.32 -49.00
CA ALA A 511 50.59 54.67 -50.20
C ALA A 511 49.61 55.58 -50.98
N LYS A 512 48.75 56.33 -50.29
CA LYS A 512 47.84 57.31 -50.93
C LYS A 512 48.63 58.44 -51.61
N ASP A 513 49.57 59.05 -50.91
CA ASP A 513 50.35 60.19 -51.39
C ASP A 513 51.25 59.84 -52.58
N MET A 514 51.72 58.59 -52.63
CA MET A 514 52.53 58.08 -53.75
C MET A 514 51.71 57.74 -55.00
N GLY A 515 50.41 58.06 -55.04
CA GLY A 515 49.56 57.89 -56.21
C GLY A 515 48.56 56.74 -56.11
N ARG A 516 48.20 56.31 -54.89
CA ARG A 516 47.16 55.30 -54.60
C ARG A 516 47.41 53.92 -55.25
N ASN A 517 46.46 52.99 -55.08
CA ASN A 517 46.50 51.63 -55.62
C ASN A 517 47.85 50.91 -55.46
N ARG A 518 48.40 50.94 -54.25
CA ARG A 518 49.74 50.41 -53.96
C ARG A 518 49.88 50.00 -52.51
N ILE A 519 50.99 49.31 -52.27
CA ILE A 519 51.38 48.83 -50.96
C ILE A 519 52.59 49.63 -50.51
N HIS A 520 52.54 50.15 -49.28
CA HIS A 520 53.68 50.75 -48.61
C HIS A 520 53.95 50.01 -47.30
N PHE A 521 55.21 49.66 -47.07
CA PHE A 521 55.62 49.05 -45.81
C PHE A 521 56.10 50.16 -44.88
N SER A 522 55.69 50.13 -43.61
CA SER A 522 56.30 51.02 -42.62
C SER A 522 57.79 50.71 -42.52
N ASN A 523 58.62 51.75 -42.53
CA ASN A 523 60.06 51.58 -42.38
C ASN A 523 60.32 50.95 -41.00
N GLY A 524 61.00 49.80 -40.98
CA GLY A 524 61.41 49.14 -39.75
C GLY A 524 62.20 50.12 -38.89
N THR A 525 61.75 50.35 -37.67
CA THR A 525 62.59 50.95 -36.65
C THR A 525 63.64 49.91 -36.26
N GLY A 526 64.87 50.11 -36.76
CA GLY A 526 66.16 49.77 -36.14
C GLY A 526 66.32 48.40 -35.50
#